data_AF-A0A346S696-F1
#
_entry.id   AF-A0A346S696-F1
#
_cell.length_a   1.000
_cell.length_b   1.000
_cell.length_c   1.000
_cell.angle_alpha   90.00
_cell.angle_beta   90.00
_cell.angle_gamma   90.00
#
_symmetry.space_group_name_H-M   'P 1'
#
loop_
_entity.id
_entity.type
_entity.pdbx_description
1 polymer ?
#
loop_
_entity_poly.entity_id
_entity_poly.type
_entity_poly.pdbx_seq_one_letter_code
_entity_poly.pdbx_strand_id
1 'polypeptide(L)'
;MIFSVFFRAYKPVIAILIAASMPGCASYYSHFAMFPAENSSGESRQVRLSWQSAEYPGWWFARNEATSVKVETQCSDRVWRVRDGDDADAGSCSTGIRACGESGMDLVARTGKPATESTRCMAIKAEDPGARIPDVGGKLELLVSCTPAVVTEGSGDESRNLDYIRASSVPYTVYVRKAPRGAMHARPPEFDEMACDAE
;
A
#
# COMPACT_ATOMS: atom_id res chain seq x y z
N MET A 1 -19.84 7.99 58.75
CA MET A 1 -18.51 8.27 58.14
C MET A 1 -18.21 7.45 56.88
N ILE A 2 -19.18 6.79 56.24
CA ILE A 2 -18.95 5.99 55.01
C ILE A 2 -19.38 6.74 53.73
N PHE A 3 -20.35 7.66 53.83
CA PHE A 3 -20.89 8.41 52.68
C PHE A 3 -19.95 9.49 52.09
N SER A 4 -18.95 9.95 52.86
CA SER A 4 -18.05 11.03 52.42
C SER A 4 -16.87 10.55 51.59
N VAL A 5 -16.58 9.24 51.60
CA VAL A 5 -15.50 8.63 50.81
C VAL A 5 -15.95 8.36 49.38
N PHE A 6 -17.20 7.94 49.17
CA PHE A 6 -17.78 7.74 47.85
C PHE A 6 -17.88 9.03 47.02
N PHE A 7 -18.09 10.18 47.68
CA PHE A 7 -18.15 11.49 47.01
C PHE A 7 -16.76 12.05 46.60
N ARG A 8 -15.66 11.37 46.95
CA ARG A 8 -14.30 11.85 46.60
C ARG A 8 -13.64 11.03 45.49
N ALA A 9 -14.06 9.78 45.32
CA ALA A 9 -13.53 8.86 44.30
C ALA A 9 -14.23 8.95 42.93
N TYR A 10 -15.45 9.52 42.85
CA TYR A 10 -16.16 9.62 41.56
C TYR A 10 -15.55 10.70 40.64
N LYS A 11 -14.96 11.77 41.19
CA LYS A 11 -14.35 12.86 40.41
C LYS A 11 -13.18 12.39 39.53
N PRO A 12 -12.19 11.62 40.03
CA PRO A 12 -11.14 11.10 39.17
C PRO A 12 -11.67 10.06 38.17
N VAL A 13 -12.65 9.24 38.55
CA VAL A 13 -13.26 8.24 37.64
C VAL A 13 -14.01 8.91 36.48
N ILE A 14 -14.78 9.97 36.76
CA ILE A 14 -15.46 10.75 35.73
C ILE A 14 -14.44 11.49 34.85
N ALA A 15 -13.37 12.04 35.41
CA ALA A 15 -12.32 12.68 34.60
C ALA A 15 -11.62 11.68 33.67
N ILE A 16 -11.37 10.45 34.13
CA ILE A 16 -10.82 9.36 33.30
C ILE A 16 -11.83 8.95 32.21
N LEU A 17 -13.11 8.82 32.54
CA LEU A 17 -14.16 8.50 31.55
C LEU A 17 -14.32 9.60 30.50
N ILE A 18 -14.26 10.88 30.91
CA ILE A 18 -14.31 12.01 29.99
C ILE A 18 -13.07 12.00 29.09
N ALA A 19 -11.87 11.82 29.65
CA ALA A 19 -10.63 11.72 28.87
C ALA A 19 -10.62 10.51 27.92
N ALA A 20 -11.19 9.37 28.33
CA ALA A 20 -11.36 8.18 27.50
C ALA A 20 -12.48 8.31 26.46
N SER A 21 -13.42 9.25 26.66
CA SER A 21 -14.51 9.55 25.71
C SER A 21 -14.15 10.63 24.69
N MET A 22 -13.05 11.36 24.89
CA MET A 22 -12.54 12.26 23.87
C MET A 22 -12.06 11.41 22.70
N PRO A 23 -12.55 11.61 21.47
CA PRO A 23 -12.06 10.87 20.32
C PRO A 23 -10.55 11.09 20.23
N GLY A 24 -9.77 10.00 20.30
CA GLY A 24 -8.34 10.07 20.07
C GLY A 24 -8.10 10.72 18.71
N CYS A 25 -7.47 11.89 18.68
CA CYS A 25 -7.12 12.55 17.43
C CYS A 25 -6.04 11.70 16.75
N ALA A 26 -6.43 10.94 15.72
CA ALA A 26 -5.49 10.28 14.86
C ALA A 26 -4.74 11.33 14.03
N SER A 27 -3.44 11.15 13.88
CA SER A 27 -2.63 11.92 12.93
C SER A 27 -2.67 11.22 11.58
N TYR A 28 -3.09 11.95 10.56
CA TYR A 28 -3.32 11.39 9.23
C TYR A 28 -2.17 11.73 8.28
N TYR A 29 -1.67 10.72 7.57
CA TYR A 29 -0.55 10.89 6.64
C TYR A 29 -0.88 10.36 5.25
N SER A 30 -0.22 10.95 4.26
CA SER A 30 -0.09 10.43 2.90
C SER A 30 1.34 9.94 2.72
N HIS A 31 1.48 8.76 2.13
CA HIS A 31 2.77 8.14 1.83
C HIS A 31 2.88 7.92 0.33
N PHE A 32 4.04 8.23 -0.23
CA PHE A 32 4.27 8.02 -1.65
C PHE A 32 5.74 7.87 -2.00
N ALA A 33 5.99 7.17 -3.10
CA ALA A 33 7.28 7.10 -3.76
C ALA A 33 7.06 7.07 -5.28
N MET A 34 7.98 7.68 -6.02
CA MET A 34 8.02 7.55 -7.48
C MET A 34 9.47 7.27 -7.87
N PHE A 35 9.68 6.24 -8.68
CA PHE A 35 11.01 5.82 -9.10
C PHE A 35 10.99 5.25 -10.52
N PRO A 36 12.10 5.38 -11.27
CA PRO A 36 12.21 4.77 -12.59
C PRO A 36 12.39 3.25 -12.46
N ALA A 37 11.68 2.49 -13.30
CA ALA A 37 11.83 1.06 -13.45
C ALA A 37 11.40 0.63 -14.86
N GLU A 38 11.78 -0.58 -15.27
CA GLU A 38 11.26 -1.16 -16.51
C GLU A 38 9.85 -1.72 -16.28
N ASN A 39 8.98 -1.62 -17.29
CA ASN A 39 7.76 -2.43 -17.38
C ASN A 39 8.09 -3.85 -17.88
N SER A 40 7.09 -4.73 -18.00
CA SER A 40 7.33 -6.11 -18.43
C SER A 40 7.80 -6.22 -19.88
N SER A 41 7.46 -5.24 -20.72
CA SER A 41 7.97 -5.12 -22.10
C SER A 41 9.39 -4.59 -22.20
N GLY A 42 10.00 -4.15 -21.09
CA GLY A 42 11.39 -3.66 -21.03
C GLY A 42 11.55 -2.17 -21.30
N GLU A 43 10.47 -1.40 -21.33
CA GLU A 43 10.50 0.04 -21.49
C GLU A 43 10.73 0.74 -20.15
N SER A 44 11.56 1.79 -20.15
CA SER A 44 11.79 2.62 -18.96
C SER A 44 10.57 3.50 -18.67
N ARG A 45 9.88 3.23 -17.56
CA ARG A 45 8.68 3.94 -17.11
C ARG A 45 8.85 4.43 -15.67
N GLN A 46 7.99 5.35 -15.22
CA GLN A 46 7.88 5.69 -13.80
C GLN A 46 6.94 4.72 -13.10
N VAL A 47 7.30 4.29 -11.89
CA VAL A 47 6.44 3.51 -11.00
C VAL A 47 6.12 4.33 -9.78
N ARG A 48 4.85 4.38 -9.39
CA ARG A 48 4.35 5.12 -8.24
C ARG A 48 3.78 4.17 -7.19
N LEU A 49 4.24 4.33 -5.96
CA LEU A 49 3.64 3.72 -4.77
C LEU A 49 2.89 4.80 -4.01
N SER A 50 1.68 4.49 -3.54
CA SER A 50 0.93 5.41 -2.68
C SER A 50 -0.03 4.71 -1.71
N TRP A 51 -0.12 5.26 -0.49
CA TRP A 51 -1.12 4.86 0.51
C TRP A 51 -1.36 5.98 1.53
N GLN A 52 -2.36 5.78 2.39
CA GLN A 52 -2.67 6.68 3.49
C GLN A 52 -2.62 5.92 4.80
N SER A 53 -2.17 6.57 5.87
CA SER A 53 -2.20 6.01 7.23
C SER A 53 -2.91 6.94 8.22
N ALA A 54 -3.39 6.35 9.30
CA ALA A 54 -3.89 6.98 10.51
C ALA A 54 -3.06 6.47 11.70
N GLU A 55 -2.37 7.39 12.37
CA GLU A 55 -1.53 7.07 13.53
C GLU A 55 -2.22 7.54 14.80
N TYR A 56 -2.52 6.58 15.67
CA TYR A 56 -3.15 6.84 16.95
C TYR A 56 -2.08 7.04 18.03
N PRO A 57 -2.32 7.92 19.01
CA PRO A 57 -1.42 8.04 20.15
C PRO A 57 -1.26 6.70 20.87
N GLY A 58 -0.05 6.36 21.34
CA GLY A 58 0.22 5.08 21.99
C GLY A 58 -0.54 4.80 23.31
N TRP A 59 -1.22 5.81 23.87
CA TRP A 59 -2.11 5.66 25.02
C TRP A 59 -3.56 5.29 24.63
N TRP A 60 -3.90 5.35 23.34
CA TRP A 60 -5.22 5.01 22.82
C TRP A 60 -5.31 3.51 22.54
N PHE A 61 -6.51 2.93 22.68
CA PHE A 61 -6.72 1.49 22.51
C PHE A 61 -6.77 1.04 21.04
N ALA A 62 -7.02 1.97 20.11
CA ALA A 62 -7.00 1.67 18.68
C ALA A 62 -5.55 1.61 18.16
N ARG A 63 -5.33 0.74 17.16
CA ARG A 63 -4.02 0.58 16.51
C ARG A 63 -3.92 1.50 15.30
N ASN A 64 -2.70 1.73 14.83
CA ASN A 64 -2.46 2.43 13.58
C ASN A 64 -3.12 1.67 12.42
N GLU A 65 -3.69 2.42 11.49
CA GLU A 65 -4.37 1.88 10.31
C GLU A 65 -3.81 2.47 9.04
N ALA A 66 -3.93 1.73 7.94
CA ALA A 66 -3.50 2.18 6.63
C ALA A 66 -4.36 1.57 5.54
N THR A 67 -4.48 2.28 4.42
CA THR A 67 -5.05 1.74 3.19
C THR A 67 -4.08 0.77 2.53
N SER A 68 -4.57 -0.07 1.63
CA SER A 68 -3.71 -0.82 0.69
C SER A 68 -2.69 0.09 0.00
N VAL A 69 -1.47 -0.40 -0.20
CA VAL A 69 -0.46 0.25 -1.04
C VAL A 69 -0.84 0.05 -2.50
N LYS A 70 -1.11 1.15 -3.18
CA LYS A 70 -1.28 1.16 -4.64
C LYS A 70 0.09 1.13 -5.29
N VAL A 71 0.28 0.23 -6.25
CA VAL A 71 1.44 0.21 -7.15
C VAL A 71 0.92 0.46 -8.55
N GLU A 72 1.33 1.56 -9.14
CA GLU A 72 0.91 2.04 -10.46
C GLU A 72 2.13 2.19 -11.35
N THR A 73 2.02 1.81 -12.62
CA THR A 73 3.08 2.01 -13.61
C THR A 73 2.60 3.07 -14.60
N GLN A 74 3.47 3.99 -14.99
CA GLN A 74 3.18 5.01 -15.99
C GLN A 74 2.72 4.35 -17.29
N CYS A 75 1.69 4.92 -17.92
CA CYS A 75 1.03 4.40 -19.13
C CYS A 75 0.33 3.05 -18.93
N SER A 76 0.01 2.67 -17.69
CA SER A 76 -0.71 1.44 -17.38
C SER A 76 -2.00 1.70 -16.65
N ASP A 77 -3.06 1.03 -17.09
CA ASP A 77 -4.36 0.98 -16.41
C ASP A 77 -4.37 -0.06 -15.28
N ARG A 78 -3.37 -0.95 -15.23
CA ARG A 78 -3.29 -2.00 -14.20
C ARG A 78 -2.79 -1.40 -12.88
N VAL A 79 -3.69 -1.34 -11.90
CA VAL A 79 -3.38 -0.90 -10.53
C VAL A 79 -3.31 -2.10 -9.58
N TRP A 80 -2.13 -2.33 -9.02
CA TRP A 80 -1.93 -3.34 -7.99
C TRP A 80 -2.24 -2.80 -6.60
N ARG A 81 -2.90 -3.62 -5.77
CA ARG A 81 -3.23 -3.29 -4.38
C ARG A 81 -2.58 -4.28 -3.43
N VAL A 82 -1.47 -3.86 -2.84
CA VAL A 82 -0.74 -4.63 -1.84
C VAL A 82 -1.35 -4.36 -0.47
N ARG A 83 -1.72 -5.40 0.25
CA ARG A 83 -2.50 -5.33 1.50
C ARG A 83 -1.78 -6.01 2.65
N ASP A 84 -2.13 -5.60 3.87
CA ASP A 84 -1.70 -6.29 5.09
C ASP A 84 -2.25 -7.71 5.12
N GLY A 85 -1.57 -8.61 5.82
CA GLY A 85 -1.94 -10.01 5.80
C GLY A 85 -3.22 -10.37 6.54
N ASP A 86 -3.70 -9.48 7.42
CA ASP A 86 -4.95 -9.57 8.16
C ASP A 86 -6.13 -8.85 7.47
N ASP A 87 -5.90 -8.21 6.31
CA ASP A 87 -6.95 -7.62 5.48
C ASP A 87 -7.76 -8.74 4.77
N ALA A 88 -9.09 -8.63 4.80
CA ALA A 88 -10.00 -9.63 4.26
C ALA A 88 -9.81 -9.86 2.75
N ASP A 89 -9.36 -8.83 2.02
CA ASP A 89 -9.15 -8.86 0.58
C ASP A 89 -7.69 -9.12 0.19
N ALA A 90 -6.81 -9.44 1.14
CA ALA A 90 -5.39 -9.70 0.86
C ALA A 90 -5.13 -11.03 0.13
N GLY A 91 -6.12 -11.92 0.08
CA GLY A 91 -5.97 -13.29 -0.40
C GLY A 91 -5.03 -14.13 0.48
N SER A 92 -4.93 -15.43 0.19
CA SER A 92 -4.16 -16.39 1.01
C SER A 92 -2.86 -16.87 0.35
N CYS A 93 -2.39 -16.19 -0.69
CA CYS A 93 -1.20 -16.62 -1.43
C CYS A 93 0.13 -16.61 -0.65
N SER A 94 0.21 -15.90 0.48
CA SER A 94 1.40 -15.87 1.37
C SER A 94 1.08 -15.16 2.69
N THR A 95 2.09 -14.95 3.53
CA THR A 95 2.01 -14.12 4.75
C THR A 95 2.59 -12.71 4.52
N GLY A 96 2.35 -11.78 5.45
CA GLY A 96 2.87 -10.41 5.40
C GLY A 96 2.14 -9.49 4.40
N ILE A 97 2.77 -8.37 4.04
CA ILE A 97 2.23 -7.36 3.12
C ILE A 97 2.37 -7.85 1.67
N ARG A 98 1.24 -8.12 0.99
CA ARG A 98 1.24 -8.86 -0.29
C ARG A 98 0.11 -8.46 -1.25
N ALA A 99 0.28 -8.83 -2.51
CA ALA A 99 -0.81 -8.93 -3.48
C ALA A 99 -0.75 -10.28 -4.20
N CYS A 100 -1.90 -10.93 -4.34
CA CYS A 100 -2.04 -12.21 -5.03
C CYS A 100 -2.37 -12.01 -6.50
N GLY A 101 -1.95 -12.95 -7.34
CA GLY A 101 -2.20 -12.92 -8.78
C GLY A 101 -3.64 -13.19 -9.16
N GLU A 102 -4.00 -12.75 -10.36
CA GLU A 102 -5.32 -12.94 -10.91
C GLU A 102 -5.27 -13.87 -12.13
N SER A 103 -6.12 -14.91 -12.11
CA SER A 103 -6.15 -15.90 -13.19
C SER A 103 -6.61 -15.25 -14.49
N GLY A 104 -5.85 -15.47 -15.57
CA GLY A 104 -6.12 -14.89 -16.89
C GLY A 104 -5.52 -13.49 -17.10
N MET A 105 -5.13 -12.80 -16.02
CA MET A 105 -4.50 -11.48 -16.09
C MET A 105 -2.98 -11.56 -15.86
N ASP A 106 -2.53 -12.52 -15.06
CA ASP A 106 -1.15 -12.61 -14.60
C ASP A 106 -0.52 -13.98 -14.87
N LEU A 107 0.78 -13.98 -15.15
CA LEU A 107 1.62 -15.16 -15.27
C LEU A 107 2.74 -15.11 -14.23
N VAL A 108 3.14 -16.26 -13.71
CA VAL A 108 4.35 -16.40 -12.89
C VAL A 108 5.57 -16.15 -13.78
N ALA A 109 6.29 -15.05 -13.56
CA ALA A 109 7.34 -14.60 -14.46
C ALA A 109 8.46 -15.65 -14.67
N ARG A 110 8.76 -16.45 -13.63
CA ARG A 110 9.79 -17.50 -13.72
C ARG A 110 9.40 -18.68 -14.60
N THR A 111 8.11 -19.00 -14.68
CA THR A 111 7.64 -20.26 -15.31
C THR A 111 6.72 -20.04 -16.51
N GLY A 112 6.22 -18.82 -16.70
CA GLY A 112 5.20 -18.48 -17.71
C GLY A 112 3.84 -19.12 -17.46
N LYS A 113 3.64 -19.80 -16.31
CA LYS A 113 2.36 -20.44 -15.99
C LYS A 113 1.36 -19.40 -15.48
N PRO A 114 0.04 -19.59 -15.70
CA PRO A 114 -0.98 -18.74 -15.12
C PRO A 114 -0.80 -18.59 -13.61
N ALA A 115 -0.80 -17.34 -13.14
CA ALA A 115 -0.93 -17.04 -11.73
C ALA A 115 -2.39 -17.24 -11.30
N THR A 116 -2.58 -17.40 -9.99
CA THR A 116 -3.86 -17.66 -9.35
C THR A 116 -3.93 -16.85 -8.05
N GLU A 117 -5.08 -16.85 -7.39
CA GLU A 117 -5.25 -16.21 -6.08
C GLU A 117 -4.33 -16.79 -4.98
N SER A 118 -3.75 -17.98 -5.21
CA SER A 118 -2.76 -18.60 -4.34
C SER A 118 -1.30 -18.28 -4.73
N THR A 119 -1.09 -17.55 -5.83
CA THR A 119 0.22 -17.11 -6.30
C THR A 119 0.52 -15.72 -5.78
N ARG A 120 1.64 -15.55 -5.06
CA ARG A 120 2.09 -14.23 -4.59
C ARG A 120 2.79 -13.48 -5.73
N CYS A 121 2.14 -12.43 -6.24
CA CYS A 121 2.68 -11.62 -7.33
C CYS A 121 3.47 -10.40 -6.85
N MET A 122 3.06 -9.79 -5.75
CA MET A 122 3.81 -8.71 -5.12
C MET A 122 3.97 -8.94 -3.62
N ALA A 123 5.10 -8.51 -3.09
CA ALA A 123 5.36 -8.48 -1.65
C ALA A 123 6.13 -7.22 -1.28
N ILE A 124 5.73 -6.60 -0.18
CA ILE A 124 6.48 -5.50 0.42
C ILE A 124 7.14 -6.05 1.68
N LYS A 125 8.44 -5.82 1.78
CA LYS A 125 9.22 -6.07 2.99
C LYS A 125 9.68 -4.73 3.56
N ALA A 126 9.25 -4.44 4.77
CA ALA A 126 9.74 -3.29 5.51
C ALA A 126 11.07 -3.64 6.21
N GLU A 127 11.65 -2.66 6.91
CA GLU A 127 12.83 -2.88 7.74
C GLU A 127 12.56 -3.87 8.88
N ASP A 128 11.35 -3.81 9.48
CA ASP A 128 10.86 -4.82 10.42
C ASP A 128 10.11 -5.95 9.67
N PRO A 129 10.54 -7.22 9.77
CA PRO A 129 9.87 -8.36 9.14
C PRO A 129 8.41 -8.57 9.57
N GLY A 130 8.02 -8.09 10.76
CA GLY A 130 6.65 -8.18 11.27
C GLY A 130 5.79 -6.96 10.96
N ALA A 131 6.32 -5.97 10.23
CA ALA A 131 5.63 -4.72 9.98
C ALA A 131 4.34 -4.91 9.18
N ARG A 132 3.35 -4.10 9.54
CA ARG A 132 2.18 -3.82 8.72
C ARG A 132 2.39 -2.54 7.93
N ILE A 133 1.52 -2.28 6.95
CA ILE A 133 1.55 -1.06 6.13
C ILE A 133 1.62 0.23 6.96
N PRO A 134 0.91 0.40 8.09
CA PRO A 134 1.02 1.61 8.91
C PRO A 134 2.42 1.82 9.51
N ASP A 135 3.17 0.73 9.69
CA ASP A 135 4.50 0.71 10.30
C ASP A 135 5.63 0.71 9.25
N VAL A 136 5.29 0.76 7.96
CA VAL A 136 6.26 0.93 6.88
C VAL A 136 6.90 2.31 7.01
N GLY A 137 8.22 2.31 7.27
CA GLY A 137 9.02 3.51 7.40
C GLY A 137 9.34 4.20 6.08
N GLY A 138 10.39 5.02 6.08
CA GLY A 138 10.84 5.78 4.90
C GLY A 138 11.53 4.94 3.81
N LYS A 139 11.61 3.62 3.97
CA LYS A 139 12.26 2.68 3.06
C LYS A 139 11.53 1.34 3.07
N LEU A 140 11.37 0.74 1.90
CA LEU A 140 10.85 -0.61 1.74
C LEU A 140 11.51 -1.34 0.57
N GLU A 141 11.37 -2.67 0.56
CA GLU A 141 11.74 -3.54 -0.54
C GLU A 141 10.46 -4.07 -1.22
N LEU A 142 10.27 -3.78 -2.51
CA LEU A 142 9.17 -4.30 -3.32
C LEU A 142 9.67 -5.47 -4.17
N LEU A 143 9.13 -6.66 -3.95
CA LEU A 143 9.38 -7.84 -4.77
C LEU A 143 8.21 -8.07 -5.73
N VAL A 144 8.50 -8.20 -7.02
CA VAL A 144 7.53 -8.48 -8.09
C VAL A 144 7.88 -9.82 -8.72
N SER A 145 6.93 -10.75 -8.73
CA SER A 145 7.13 -12.15 -9.16
C SER A 145 6.24 -12.58 -10.33
N CYS A 146 5.31 -11.72 -10.75
CA CYS A 146 4.42 -11.96 -11.88
C CYS A 146 4.64 -10.95 -13.00
N THR A 147 4.16 -11.30 -14.17
CA THR A 147 4.14 -10.49 -15.39
C THR A 147 2.72 -10.53 -15.96
N PRO A 148 2.24 -9.50 -16.66
CA PRO A 148 0.93 -9.55 -17.30
C PRO A 148 0.85 -10.72 -18.30
N ALA A 149 -0.30 -11.38 -18.36
CA ALA A 149 -0.59 -12.39 -19.38
C ALA A 149 -0.84 -11.74 -20.76
N VAL A 150 -1.40 -10.54 -20.74
CA VAL A 150 -1.65 -9.70 -21.91
C VAL A 150 -1.27 -8.27 -21.54
N VAL A 151 -0.42 -7.64 -22.35
CA VAL A 151 0.06 -6.26 -22.14
C VAL A 151 -0.92 -5.20 -22.66
N THR A 152 -1.79 -5.55 -23.61
CA THR A 152 -2.79 -4.65 -24.18
C THR A 152 -4.12 -5.36 -24.31
N GLU A 153 -5.18 -4.81 -23.72
CA GLU A 153 -6.54 -5.33 -23.83
C GLU A 153 -7.41 -4.38 -24.66
N GLY A 154 -8.21 -4.94 -25.58
CA GLY A 154 -9.06 -4.16 -26.48
C GLY A 154 -8.48 -4.01 -27.89
N SER A 155 -9.05 -3.11 -28.69
CA SER A 155 -8.66 -2.89 -30.09
C SER A 155 -8.89 -1.43 -30.49
N GLY A 156 -7.98 -0.87 -31.29
CA GLY A 156 -8.07 0.50 -31.79
C GLY A 156 -8.01 1.53 -30.66
N ASP A 157 -8.84 2.56 -30.74
CA ASP A 157 -8.85 3.70 -29.81
C ASP A 157 -9.31 3.34 -28.39
N GLU A 158 -9.87 2.14 -28.17
CA GLU A 158 -10.26 1.63 -26.84
C GLU A 158 -9.21 0.68 -26.24
N SER A 159 -8.01 0.62 -26.83
CA SER A 159 -6.94 -0.23 -26.29
C SER A 159 -6.46 0.28 -24.93
N ARG A 160 -6.36 -0.62 -23.96
CA ARG A 160 -5.89 -0.36 -22.61
C ARG A 160 -4.57 -1.06 -22.39
N ASN A 161 -3.55 -0.30 -22.00
CA ASN A 161 -2.26 -0.86 -21.65
C ASN A 161 -2.31 -1.38 -20.20
N LEU A 162 -2.02 -2.66 -20.02
CA LEU A 162 -2.00 -3.36 -18.73
C LEU A 162 -0.58 -3.73 -18.30
N ASP A 163 0.43 -3.26 -19.03
CA ASP A 163 1.82 -3.53 -18.72
C ASP A 163 2.24 -2.84 -17.42
N TYR A 164 2.84 -3.57 -16.49
CA TYR A 164 3.23 -3.06 -15.19
C TYR A 164 4.70 -3.36 -14.91
N ILE A 165 5.21 -2.78 -13.82
CA ILE A 165 6.59 -2.97 -13.35
C ILE A 165 7.09 -4.41 -13.54
N ARG A 166 8.28 -4.53 -14.14
CA ARG A 166 8.90 -5.79 -14.47
C ARG A 166 9.08 -6.67 -13.24
N ALA A 167 8.89 -7.98 -13.42
CA ALA A 167 9.27 -8.95 -12.40
C ALA A 167 10.80 -8.95 -12.20
N SER A 168 11.24 -9.07 -10.95
CA SER A 168 12.66 -9.08 -10.61
C SER A 168 12.96 -10.11 -9.52
N SER A 169 14.08 -10.81 -9.67
CA SER A 169 14.64 -11.67 -8.62
C SER A 169 15.27 -10.87 -7.47
N VAL A 170 15.63 -9.61 -7.73
CA VAL A 170 16.16 -8.66 -6.75
C VAL A 170 15.07 -7.64 -6.41
N PRO A 171 14.70 -7.44 -5.14
CA PRO A 171 13.69 -6.46 -4.76
C PRO A 171 14.07 -5.04 -5.16
N TYR A 172 13.09 -4.25 -5.61
CA TYR A 172 13.24 -2.82 -5.80
C TYR A 172 13.34 -2.14 -4.44
N THR A 173 14.44 -1.44 -4.19
CA THR A 173 14.58 -0.60 -2.99
C THR A 173 13.89 0.73 -3.24
N VAL A 174 12.86 1.03 -2.46
CA VAL A 174 12.02 2.22 -2.64
C VAL A 174 12.12 3.11 -1.41
N TYR A 175 12.40 4.39 -1.63
CA TYR A 175 12.41 5.42 -0.58
C TYR A 175 11.08 6.17 -0.58
N VAL A 176 10.42 6.17 0.57
CA VAL A 176 9.05 6.64 0.75
C VAL A 176 9.07 7.99 1.43
N ARG A 177 8.29 8.93 0.90
CA ARG A 177 7.99 10.20 1.54
C ARG A 177 6.69 10.09 2.33
N LYS A 178 6.73 10.52 3.58
CA LYS A 178 5.57 10.67 4.48
C LYS A 178 5.28 12.15 4.66
N ALA A 179 4.03 12.55 4.45
CA ALA A 179 3.60 13.94 4.59
C ALA A 179 2.26 14.01 5.35
N PRO A 180 2.05 15.01 6.24
CA PRO A 180 0.76 15.24 6.88
C PRO A 180 -0.34 15.46 5.85
N ARG A 181 -1.47 14.78 6.01
CA ARG A 181 -2.58 14.88 5.05
C ARG A 181 -3.12 16.31 5.00
N GLY A 182 -3.39 16.80 3.80
CA GLY A 182 -3.85 18.17 3.57
C GLY A 182 -2.71 19.20 3.45
N ALA A 183 -1.45 18.82 3.71
CA ALA A 183 -0.32 19.68 3.39
C ALA A 183 -0.12 19.78 1.87
N MET A 184 0.34 20.94 1.38
CA MET A 184 0.58 21.18 -0.05
C MET A 184 1.56 20.16 -0.67
N HIS A 185 2.52 19.67 0.11
CA HIS A 185 3.52 18.68 -0.30
C HIS A 185 3.08 17.22 -0.07
N ALA A 186 1.83 16.99 0.32
CA ALA A 186 1.31 15.65 0.60
C ALA A 186 0.68 14.96 -0.62
N ARG A 187 0.64 15.65 -1.77
CA ARG A 187 0.15 15.07 -3.02
C ARG A 187 1.30 14.29 -3.69
N PRO A 188 1.09 13.02 -4.06
CA PRO A 188 2.07 12.29 -4.84
C PRO A 188 2.29 12.98 -6.20
N PRO A 189 3.51 12.90 -6.78
CA PRO A 189 3.74 13.36 -8.14
C PRO A 189 2.79 12.68 -9.14
N GLU A 190 2.35 13.44 -10.12
CA GLU A 190 1.57 12.94 -11.25
C GLU A 190 2.52 12.34 -12.30
N PHE A 191 2.01 11.35 -13.05
CA PHE A 191 2.79 10.80 -14.15
C PHE A 191 2.85 11.84 -15.28
N ASP A 192 3.95 11.83 -16.02
CA ASP A 192 4.04 12.58 -17.26
C ASP A 192 3.26 11.81 -18.35
N GLU A 193 2.08 12.30 -18.70
CA GLU A 193 1.20 11.66 -19.69
C GLU A 193 1.76 11.78 -21.11
N MET A 194 2.62 12.78 -21.39
CA MET A 194 3.23 12.93 -22.72
C MET A 194 4.15 11.75 -23.08
N ALA A 195 4.66 11.02 -22.09
CA ALA A 195 5.47 9.83 -22.31
C ALA A 195 4.65 8.61 -22.80
N CYS A 196 3.32 8.71 -22.75
CA CYS A 196 2.39 7.64 -23.13
C CYS A 196 1.87 7.79 -24.56
N ASP A 197 1.87 9.00 -25.10
CA ASP A 197 1.39 9.30 -26.48
C ASP A 197 2.49 9.18 -27.54
N ALA A 198 3.71 8.81 -27.14
CA ALA A 198 4.85 8.64 -28.03
C ALA A 198 4.92 7.20 -28.57
N GLU A 199 3.95 6.81 -29.39
CA GLU A 199 3.96 5.58 -30.20
C GLU A 199 3.64 5.86 -31.67
#